data_AF-A0ABD1DR95-F1
#
_entry.id   AF-A0ABD1DR95-F1
#
_cell.length_a   1.000
_cell.length_b   1.000
_cell.length_c   1.000
_cell.angle_alpha   90.00
_cell.angle_beta   90.00
_cell.angle_gamma   90.00
#
_symmetry.space_group_name_H-M   'P 1'
#
loop_
_entity.id
_entity.type
_entity.pdbx_description
1 polymer ?
#
loop_
_entity_poly.entity_id
_entity_poly.type
_entity_poly.pdbx_seq_one_letter_code
_entity_poly.pdbx_strand_id
1 'polypeptide(L)'
;MSANMNNYVDIIMIQIGPWLNENFIPIYLPDFVEGFEHRPIIITYHGEIELTNGIFHNIQSVGRSGTAMMHYDRKLLRVVLGFNLRQLGFTYDYSAHIMDLGPTGWVDVDIATMTFQTEFVINLSNFYIYKEHFQLTNIG
;
A
#
# COMPACT_ATOMS: atom_id res chain seq x y z
N MET A 1 -18.20 24.82 2.21
CA MET A 1 -18.35 24.82 0.74
C MET A 1 -17.62 23.62 0.19
N SER A 2 -18.16 22.92 -0.82
CA SER A 2 -17.55 21.70 -1.36
C SER A 2 -17.25 21.88 -2.84
N ALA A 3 -16.14 21.33 -3.31
CA ALA A 3 -15.73 21.36 -4.71
C ALA A 3 -15.22 19.99 -5.15
N ASN A 4 -15.56 19.61 -6.38
CA ASN A 4 -15.02 18.42 -7.02
C ASN A 4 -13.60 18.70 -7.54
N MET A 5 -12.67 17.78 -7.30
CA MET A 5 -11.27 17.92 -7.68
C MET A 5 -10.80 16.90 -8.73
N ASN A 6 -11.72 16.12 -9.31
CA ASN A 6 -11.38 14.96 -10.13
C ASN A 6 -10.36 15.27 -11.21
N ASN A 7 -10.62 16.29 -12.05
CA ASN A 7 -9.74 16.64 -13.16
C ASN A 7 -8.34 17.04 -12.69
N TYR A 8 -8.24 17.79 -11.58
CA TYR A 8 -6.94 18.21 -11.04
C TYR A 8 -6.15 17.02 -10.51
N VAL A 9 -6.82 16.10 -9.80
CA VAL A 9 -6.21 14.91 -9.24
C VAL A 9 -5.76 13.94 -10.34
N ASP A 10 -6.57 13.78 -11.39
CA ASP A 10 -6.24 12.91 -12.52
C ASP A 10 -4.96 13.39 -13.23
N ILE A 11 -4.81 14.70 -13.44
CA ILE A 11 -3.59 15.29 -14.05
C ILE A 11 -2.35 15.00 -13.19
N ILE A 12 -2.47 15.14 -11.87
CA ILE A 12 -1.35 14.91 -10.96
C ILE A 12 -0.97 13.41 -10.94
N MET A 13 -1.97 12.52 -10.91
CA MET A 13 -1.73 11.08 -10.80
C MET A 13 -1.01 10.48 -12.01
N ILE A 14 -1.21 11.04 -13.21
CA ILE A 14 -0.45 10.65 -14.41
C ILE A 14 1.06 10.80 -14.19
N GLN A 15 1.48 11.78 -13.38
CA GLN A 15 2.90 12.05 -13.11
C GLN A 15 3.44 11.25 -11.92
N ILE A 16 2.60 10.88 -10.95
CA ILE A 16 3.04 10.18 -9.73
C ILE A 16 3.63 8.80 -10.05
N GLY A 17 2.99 8.01 -10.93
CA GLY A 17 3.47 6.66 -11.26
C GLY A 17 4.89 6.64 -11.82
N PRO A 18 5.18 7.37 -12.92
CA PRO A 18 6.53 7.51 -13.44
C PRO A 18 7.53 8.02 -12.40
N TRP A 19 7.14 9.02 -11.62
CA TRP A 19 8.01 9.60 -10.59
C TRP A 19 8.37 8.61 -9.48
N LEU A 20 7.41 7.78 -9.02
CA LEU A 20 7.68 6.73 -8.03
C LEU A 20 8.64 5.67 -8.60
N ASN A 21 8.45 5.26 -9.86
CA ASN A 21 9.36 4.31 -10.51
C ASN A 21 10.78 4.86 -10.65
N GLU A 22 10.94 6.15 -10.89
CA GLU A 22 12.26 6.77 -11.08
C GLU A 22 12.97 7.07 -9.76
N ASN A 23 12.23 7.46 -8.71
CA ASN A 23 12.84 8.04 -7.50
C ASN A 23 12.75 7.16 -6.26
N PHE A 24 11.83 6.19 -6.22
CA PHE A 24 11.59 5.36 -5.04
C PHE A 24 11.80 3.88 -5.30
N ILE A 25 11.48 3.40 -6.50
CA ILE A 25 11.50 1.97 -6.83
C ILE A 25 12.87 1.63 -7.44
N PRO A 26 13.55 0.56 -6.98
CA PRO A 26 13.06 -0.45 -6.05
C PRO A 26 13.04 -0.03 -4.58
N ILE A 27 12.04 -0.51 -3.82
CA ILE A 27 11.93 -0.32 -2.37
C ILE A 27 12.19 -1.64 -1.66
N TYR A 28 13.08 -1.65 -0.67
CA TYR A 28 13.24 -2.80 0.23
C TYR A 28 12.06 -2.89 1.19
N LEU A 29 11.42 -4.05 1.21
CA LEU A 29 10.32 -4.36 2.09
C LEU A 29 10.86 -5.02 3.37
N PRO A 30 10.21 -4.80 4.52
CA PRO A 30 10.65 -5.37 5.78
C PRO A 30 10.50 -6.90 5.77
N ASP A 31 11.41 -7.57 6.47
CA ASP A 31 11.28 -9.00 6.72
C ASP A 31 10.01 -9.28 7.55
N PHE A 32 9.34 -10.39 7.25
CA PHE A 32 8.14 -10.84 7.91
C PHE A 32 8.33 -12.26 8.41
N VAL A 33 8.03 -12.49 9.69
CA VAL A 33 8.12 -13.81 10.31
C VAL A 33 6.82 -14.06 11.06
N GLU A 34 6.16 -15.16 10.74
CA GLU A 34 4.93 -15.59 11.40
C GLU A 34 5.01 -17.07 11.78
N GLY A 35 4.99 -17.33 13.08
CA GLY A 35 4.84 -18.67 13.63
C GLY A 35 3.36 -19.04 13.76
N PHE A 36 3.02 -20.28 13.43
CA PHE A 36 1.69 -20.84 13.64
C PHE A 36 1.76 -22.15 14.42
N GLU A 37 0.80 -22.35 15.33
CA GLU A 37 0.65 -23.59 16.09
C GLU A 37 -0.68 -24.25 15.73
N HIS A 38 -0.64 -25.55 15.40
CA HIS A 38 -1.85 -26.33 15.18
C HIS A 38 -1.88 -27.59 16.05
N ARG A 39 -2.98 -27.76 16.82
CA ARG A 39 -3.24 -28.91 17.69
C ARG A 39 -4.45 -29.73 17.22
N PRO A 40 -4.26 -30.72 16.34
CA PRO A 40 -5.37 -31.51 15.82
C PRO A 40 -5.83 -32.68 16.71
N ILE A 41 -5.17 -33.04 17.83
CA ILE A 41 -5.70 -33.80 19.02
C ILE A 41 -4.54 -34.40 19.87
N ILE A 42 -3.47 -34.96 19.27
CA ILE A 42 -2.40 -35.68 20.02
C ILE A 42 -1.04 -34.98 19.94
N ILE A 43 -0.70 -34.38 18.80
CA ILE A 43 0.61 -33.77 18.55
C ILE A 43 0.39 -32.28 18.21
N THR A 44 1.24 -31.43 18.78
CA THR A 44 1.28 -29.99 18.47
C THR A 44 2.28 -29.76 17.36
N TYR A 45 1.83 -29.27 16.21
CA TYR A 45 2.72 -28.86 15.13
C TYR A 45 3.01 -27.38 15.27
N HIS A 46 4.30 -27.05 15.29
CA HIS A 46 4.79 -25.68 15.21
C HIS A 46 5.32 -25.50 13.80
N GLY A 47 4.78 -24.51 13.11
CA GLY A 47 5.30 -24.06 11.83
C GLY A 47 5.69 -22.60 11.88
N GLU A 48 6.54 -22.21 10.96
CA GLU A 48 7.05 -20.86 10.81
C GLU A 48 7.13 -20.53 9.32
N ILE A 49 6.70 -19.32 8.97
CA ILE A 49 6.87 -18.73 7.64
C ILE A 49 7.73 -17.48 7.82
N GLU A 50 8.84 -17.45 7.08
CA GLU A 50 9.71 -16.29 6.97
C GLU A 50 9.67 -15.78 5.52
N LEU A 51 9.53 -14.48 5.36
CA LEU A 51 9.70 -13.75 4.12
C LEU A 51 10.83 -12.76 4.34
N THR A 52 11.91 -12.89 3.59
CA THR A 52 13.13 -12.09 3.73
C THR A 52 13.54 -11.48 2.40
N ASN A 53 14.39 -10.46 2.44
CA ASN A 53 14.94 -9.81 1.24
C ASN A 53 13.83 -9.31 0.30
N GLY A 54 12.75 -8.77 0.87
CA GLY A 54 11.64 -8.26 0.10
C GLY A 54 12.03 -7.08 -0.78
N ILE A 55 11.68 -7.12 -2.06
CA ILE A 55 11.93 -6.02 -2.99
C ILE A 55 10.66 -5.72 -3.77
N PHE A 56 10.25 -4.46 -3.73
CA PHE A 56 9.16 -3.92 -4.54
C PHE A 56 9.72 -3.32 -5.83
N HIS A 57 9.31 -3.85 -6.98
CA HIS A 57 10.03 -3.67 -8.25
C HIS A 57 9.40 -2.69 -9.23
N ASN A 58 8.08 -2.51 -9.18
CA ASN A 58 7.40 -1.64 -10.13
C ASN A 58 6.00 -1.23 -9.67
N ILE A 59 5.53 -0.12 -10.24
CA ILE A 59 4.12 0.24 -10.32
C ILE A 59 3.86 0.62 -11.77
N GLN A 60 2.96 -0.05 -12.47
CA GLN A 60 2.70 0.34 -13.85
C GLN A 60 1.97 1.69 -13.96
N SER A 61 0.95 1.90 -13.13
CA SER A 61 0.18 3.15 -13.17
C SER A 61 -0.46 3.51 -11.84
N VAL A 62 -0.70 4.81 -11.69
CA VAL A 62 -1.45 5.40 -10.58
C VAL A 62 -2.64 6.13 -11.14
N GLY A 63 -3.82 5.90 -10.57
CA GLY A 63 -5.05 6.55 -11.02
C GLY A 63 -6.00 6.85 -9.86
N ARG A 64 -6.93 7.76 -10.06
CA ARG A 64 -7.87 8.15 -9.00
C ARG A 64 -8.85 7.02 -8.73
N SER A 65 -9.16 6.82 -7.46
CA SER A 65 -10.21 5.92 -6.99
C SER A 65 -11.36 6.74 -6.39
N GLY A 66 -12.58 6.51 -6.87
CA GLY A 66 -13.75 7.26 -6.41
C GLY A 66 -13.67 8.77 -6.72
N THR A 67 -14.52 9.56 -6.05
CA THR A 67 -14.58 11.01 -6.27
C THR A 67 -13.61 11.73 -5.35
N ALA A 68 -12.77 12.59 -5.91
CA ALA A 68 -11.95 13.52 -5.16
C ALA A 68 -12.75 14.76 -4.79
N MET A 69 -12.83 15.06 -3.49
CA MET A 69 -13.60 16.18 -2.97
C MET A 69 -12.76 17.04 -2.05
N MET A 70 -12.97 18.35 -2.16
CA MET A 70 -12.46 19.35 -1.23
C MET A 70 -13.62 19.99 -0.49
N HIS A 71 -13.48 20.12 0.82
CA HIS A 71 -14.44 20.76 1.71
C HIS A 71 -13.75 21.90 2.46
N TYR A 72 -14.23 23.12 2.27
CA TYR A 72 -13.81 24.29 3.02
C TYR A 72 -14.75 24.54 4.19
N ASP A 73 -14.18 24.63 5.40
CA ASP A 73 -14.83 25.14 6.60
C ASP A 73 -13.84 25.97 7.44
N ARG A 74 -14.20 27.23 7.75
CA ARG A 74 -13.47 28.12 8.67
C ARG A 74 -11.93 28.04 8.58
N LYS A 75 -11.37 28.31 7.38
CA LYS A 75 -9.92 28.26 7.07
C LYS A 75 -9.29 26.87 7.08
N LEU A 76 -10.07 25.80 7.15
CA LEU A 76 -9.61 24.43 6.96
C LEU A 76 -10.10 23.93 5.61
N LEU A 77 -9.19 23.43 4.78
CA LEU A 77 -9.51 22.66 3.57
C LEU A 77 -9.29 21.20 3.85
N ARG A 78 -10.38 20.43 3.87
CA ARG A 78 -10.36 18.98 3.97
C ARG A 78 -10.41 18.40 2.57
N VAL A 79 -9.44 17.55 2.23
CA VAL A 79 -9.28 16.97 0.90
C VAL A 79 -9.31 15.46 1.03
N VAL A 80 -10.32 14.83 0.45
CA VAL A 80 -10.52 13.38 0.44
C VAL A 80 -10.17 12.85 -0.94
N LEU A 81 -9.21 11.92 -1.00
CA LEU A 81 -8.66 11.38 -2.23
C LEU A 81 -8.59 9.85 -2.12
N GLY A 82 -9.06 9.15 -3.15
CA GLY A 82 -8.75 7.75 -3.36
C GLY A 82 -7.76 7.60 -4.50
N PHE A 83 -6.87 6.62 -4.42
CA PHE A 83 -5.95 6.28 -5.50
C PHE A 83 -5.74 4.77 -5.62
N ASN A 84 -5.54 4.33 -6.85
CA ASN A 84 -5.30 2.97 -7.25
C ASN A 84 -3.87 2.87 -7.77
N LEU A 85 -3.08 1.97 -7.20
CA LEU A 85 -1.84 1.49 -7.79
C LEU A 85 -2.20 0.23 -8.59
N ARG A 86 -1.71 0.12 -9.83
CA ARG A 86 -2.02 -1.03 -10.71
C ARG A 86 -0.75 -1.73 -11.14
N GLN A 87 -0.86 -3.07 -11.23
CA GLN A 87 0.22 -3.97 -11.60
C GLN A 87 1.46 -3.69 -10.74
N LEU A 88 1.38 -4.12 -9.49
CA LEU A 88 2.47 -3.99 -8.54
C LEU A 88 3.20 -5.34 -8.48
N GLY A 89 4.50 -5.32 -8.72
CA GLY A 89 5.36 -6.50 -8.60
C GLY A 89 6.27 -6.41 -7.37
N PHE A 90 6.35 -7.48 -6.59
CA PHE A 90 7.35 -7.64 -5.54
C PHE A 90 7.83 -9.07 -5.39
N THR A 91 9.08 -9.24 -5.00
CA THR A 91 9.68 -10.56 -4.71
C THR A 91 10.09 -10.67 -3.27
N TYR A 92 10.09 -11.89 -2.74
CA TYR A 92 10.68 -12.26 -1.46
C TYR A 92 11.41 -13.60 -1.58
N ASP A 93 12.45 -13.78 -0.78
CA ASP A 93 12.91 -15.11 -0.41
C ASP A 93 11.98 -15.65 0.68
N TYR A 94 11.44 -16.85 0.51
CA TYR A 94 10.55 -17.46 1.49
C TYR A 94 11.19 -18.70 2.12
N SER A 95 10.86 -18.92 3.39
CA SER A 95 11.14 -20.15 4.10
C SER A 95 9.88 -20.57 4.86
N ALA A 96 9.46 -21.83 4.69
CA ALA A 96 8.32 -22.37 5.41
C ALA A 96 8.74 -23.67 6.07
N HIS A 97 8.81 -23.69 7.40
CA HIS A 97 9.22 -24.87 8.16
C HIS A 97 8.09 -25.36 9.04
N ILE A 98 7.95 -26.68 9.17
CA ILE A 98 7.12 -27.33 10.19
C ILE A 98 8.01 -28.36 10.88
N MET A 99 8.28 -28.18 12.17
CA MET A 99 9.22 -29.03 12.93
C MET A 99 10.58 -29.20 12.22
N ASP A 100 11.21 -28.08 11.85
CA ASP A 100 12.51 -28.03 11.14
C ASP A 100 12.53 -28.65 9.74
N LEU A 101 11.37 -29.03 9.20
CA LEU A 101 11.23 -29.58 7.85
C LEU A 101 10.42 -28.64 6.98
N GLY A 102 10.98 -28.25 5.84
CA GLY A 102 10.20 -27.57 4.83
C GLY A 102 11.02 -26.89 3.76
N PRO A 103 10.34 -26.32 2.75
CA PRO A 103 11.01 -25.71 1.62
C PRO A 103 11.52 -24.30 1.92
N THR A 104 12.59 -23.96 1.23
CA THR A 104 13.04 -22.58 1.01
C THR A 104 12.97 -22.29 -0.48
N GLY A 105 12.72 -21.04 -0.84
CA GLY A 105 12.72 -20.62 -2.24
C GLY A 105 12.53 -19.12 -2.37
N TRP A 106 12.02 -18.71 -3.52
CA TRP A 106 11.61 -17.34 -3.78
C TRP A 106 10.17 -17.31 -4.28
N VAL A 107 9.49 -16.20 -4.01
CA VAL A 107 8.14 -15.90 -4.49
C VAL A 107 8.19 -14.58 -5.26
N ASP A 108 7.49 -14.54 -6.39
CA ASP A 108 7.23 -13.34 -7.17
C ASP A 108 5.72 -13.11 -7.18
N VAL A 109 5.32 -11.93 -6.74
CA VAL A 109 3.93 -11.58 -6.45
C VAL A 109 3.53 -10.40 -7.33
N ASP A 110 2.55 -10.66 -8.18
CA ASP A 110 1.88 -9.65 -8.99
C ASP A 110 0.51 -9.33 -8.39
N ILE A 111 0.36 -8.10 -7.88
CA ILE A 111 -0.93 -7.58 -7.44
C ILE A 111 -1.53 -6.74 -8.56
N ALA A 112 -2.72 -7.14 -9.03
CA ALA A 112 -3.41 -6.45 -10.11
C ALA A 112 -3.74 -4.99 -9.73
N THR A 113 -4.25 -4.76 -8.51
CA THR A 113 -4.59 -3.42 -8.03
C THR A 113 -4.54 -3.34 -6.51
N MET A 114 -4.03 -2.23 -5.98
CA MET A 114 -4.20 -1.83 -4.58
C MET A 114 -4.90 -0.47 -4.53
N THR A 115 -5.94 -0.36 -3.70
CA THR A 115 -6.72 0.88 -3.55
C THR A 115 -6.48 1.49 -2.18
N PHE A 116 -6.14 2.77 -2.15
CA PHE A 116 -5.96 3.55 -0.94
C PHE A 116 -6.98 4.69 -0.89
N GLN A 117 -7.33 5.08 0.33
CA GLN A 117 -8.06 6.31 0.61
C GLN A 117 -7.29 7.12 1.64
N THR A 118 -7.13 8.40 1.36
CA THR A 118 -6.42 9.34 2.21
C THR A 118 -7.23 10.61 2.39
N GLU A 119 -7.06 11.23 3.55
CA GLU A 119 -7.67 12.50 3.90
C GLU A 119 -6.62 13.45 4.46
N PHE A 120 -6.57 14.65 3.90
CA PHE A 120 -5.69 15.72 4.34
C PHE A 120 -6.50 16.92 4.82
N VAL A 121 -6.01 17.61 5.84
CA VAL A 121 -6.50 18.92 6.25
C VAL A 121 -5.41 19.96 6.06
N ILE A 122 -5.71 20.99 5.30
CA ILE A 122 -4.83 22.14 5.08
C ILE A 122 -5.38 23.30 5.90
N ASN A 123 -4.60 23.79 6.86
CA ASN A 123 -4.96 24.97 7.62
C ASN A 123 -4.47 26.22 6.89
N LEU A 124 -5.37 27.01 6.34
CA LEU A 124 -5.08 28.22 5.58
C LEU A 124 -4.61 29.40 6.43
N SER A 125 -4.63 29.27 7.76
CA SER A 125 -4.11 30.33 8.66
C SER A 125 -2.59 30.27 8.76
N ASN A 126 -2.01 29.07 8.67
CA ASN A 126 -0.58 28.84 8.85
C ASN A 126 0.03 27.94 7.77
N PHE A 127 -0.76 27.54 6.77
CA PHE A 127 -0.40 26.67 5.64
C PHE A 127 0.15 25.30 6.02
N TYR A 128 -0.13 24.81 7.23
CA TYR A 128 0.21 23.45 7.60
C TYR A 128 -0.76 22.44 7.00
N ILE A 129 -0.21 21.34 6.50
CA ILE A 129 -0.96 20.20 5.99
C ILE A 129 -0.84 19.06 7.01
N TYR A 130 -1.98 18.52 7.39
CA TYR A 130 -2.09 17.38 8.29
C TYR A 130 -2.68 16.21 7.53
N LYS A 131 -2.10 15.04 7.67
CA LYS A 131 -2.75 13.78 7.28
C LYS A 131 -3.70 13.40 8.40
N GLU A 132 -4.99 13.33 8.09
CA GLU A 132 -6.01 12.95 9.06
C GLU A 132 -6.32 11.45 8.98
N HIS A 133 -6.44 10.92 7.76
CA HIS A 133 -6.75 9.51 7.54
C HIS A 133 -5.91 8.91 6.41
N PHE A 134 -5.52 7.65 6.57
CA PHE A 134 -4.91 6.85 5.50
C PHE A 134 -5.26 5.39 5.72
N GLN A 135 -5.82 4.77 4.69
CA GLN A 135 -6.21 3.37 4.74
C GLN A 135 -6.00 2.68 3.39
N LEU A 136 -5.59 1.42 3.45
CA LEU A 136 -5.68 0.48 2.36
C LEU A 136 -7.09 -0.11 2.37
N THR A 137 -7.87 0.10 1.31
CA THR A 137 -9.27 -0.34 1.25
C THR A 137 -9.46 -1.63 0.47
N ASN A 138 -8.53 -1.95 -0.43
CA ASN A 138 -8.58 -3.17 -1.21
C ASN A 138 -7.17 -3.56 -1.68
N ILE A 139 -6.93 -4.88 -1.66
CA ILE A 139 -5.84 -5.56 -2.34
C ILE A 139 -6.52 -6.59 -3.23
N GLY A 140 -6.13 -6.63 -4.51
CA GLY A 140 -6.75 -7.44 -5.58
C GLY A 140 -7.12 -8.86 -5.18
#